data_AF-A0A8B7NW29-F1
#
_entry.id   AF-A0A8B7NW29-F1
#
_cell.length_a   1.000
_cell.length_b   1.000
_cell.length_c   1.000
_cell.angle_alpha   90.00
_cell.angle_beta   90.00
_cell.angle_gamma   90.00
#
_symmetry.space_group_name_H-M   'P 1'
#
loop_
_entity.id
_entity.type
_entity.pdbx_description
1 polymer ?
#
loop_
_entity_poly.entity_id
_entity_poly.type
_entity_poly.pdbx_seq_one_letter_code
_entity_poly.pdbx_strand_id
1 'polypeptide(L)'
;MCVIFDRVPRTTASPSYAHQGAVERRRAQRRQLPGWSCAQCQQYYEGRNLSSQELAMHMNRCSKHRSKHKLLPNTPQDFWRPDMSASDDDDDDV
;
A
#
# COMPACT_ATOMS: atom_id res chain seq x y z
N MET A 1 -22.08 15.72 -30.39
CA MET A 1 -20.63 15.41 -30.23
C MET A 1 -20.47 14.61 -28.95
N CYS A 2 -20.16 13.30 -29.03
CA CYS A 2 -19.99 12.46 -27.84
C CYS A 2 -18.61 12.67 -27.22
N VAL A 3 -18.57 13.20 -25.99
CA VAL A 3 -17.36 13.19 -25.16
C VAL A 3 -17.27 11.83 -24.47
N ILE A 4 -16.32 11.01 -24.92
CA ILE A 4 -16.08 9.68 -24.37
C ILE A 4 -15.43 9.88 -23.00
N PHE A 5 -16.19 9.65 -21.92
CA PHE A 5 -15.74 9.80 -20.53
C PHE A 5 -14.61 8.84 -20.13
N ASP A 6 -14.27 7.85 -20.97
CA ASP A 6 -13.22 6.85 -20.70
C ASP A 6 -11.79 7.36 -20.92
N ARG A 7 -11.59 8.60 -21.40
CA ARG A 7 -10.25 9.17 -21.52
C ARG A 7 -9.82 9.77 -20.20
N VAL A 8 -9.23 8.94 -19.33
CA VAL A 8 -8.50 9.41 -18.14
C VAL A 8 -7.44 10.43 -18.61
N PRO A 9 -7.47 11.68 -18.11
CA PRO A 9 -6.48 12.68 -18.46
C PRO A 9 -5.10 12.18 -18.05
N ARG A 10 -4.14 12.19 -18.98
CA ARG A 10 -2.74 11.85 -18.69
C ARG A 10 -2.14 12.93 -17.81
N THR A 11 -2.22 12.75 -16.50
CA THR A 11 -1.45 13.57 -15.55
C THR A 11 0.02 13.21 -15.70
N THR A 12 0.86 14.21 -15.99
CA THR A 12 2.32 14.04 -16.10
C THR A 12 2.99 13.93 -14.74
N ALA A 13 2.31 14.39 -13.68
CA ALA A 13 2.77 14.30 -12.32
C ALA A 13 2.45 12.91 -11.74
N SER A 14 3.49 12.14 -11.39
CA SER A 14 3.31 11.03 -10.47
C SER A 14 2.89 11.59 -9.10
N PRO A 15 1.91 10.96 -8.41
CA PRO A 15 1.56 11.38 -7.07
C PRO A 15 2.80 11.29 -6.16
N SER A 16 2.96 12.25 -5.25
CA SER A 16 4.07 12.31 -4.29
C SER A 16 3.76 11.37 -3.12
N TYR A 17 3.90 10.07 -3.34
CA TYR A 17 3.90 9.08 -2.26
C TYR A 17 5.29 8.49 -2.13
N ALA A 18 5.74 8.33 -0.89
CA ALA A 18 7.06 7.82 -0.56
C ALA A 18 7.14 6.32 -0.85
N HIS A 19 7.42 5.97 -2.11
CA HIS A 19 7.96 4.67 -2.44
C HIS A 19 9.36 4.53 -1.86
N GLN A 20 9.68 3.37 -1.32
CA GLN A 20 11.08 3.00 -1.11
C GLN A 20 11.68 2.71 -2.49
N GLY A 21 12.53 3.63 -2.96
CA GLY A 21 13.23 3.55 -4.24
C GLY A 21 12.56 4.29 -5.41
N ALA A 22 13.33 4.47 -6.48
CA ALA A 22 12.85 5.08 -7.72
C ALA A 22 11.86 4.15 -8.43
N VAL A 23 10.76 4.72 -8.95
CA VAL A 23 9.75 3.96 -9.69
C VAL A 23 10.26 3.68 -11.10
N GLU A 24 10.62 2.42 -11.36
CA GLU A 24 11.03 2.01 -12.70
C GLU A 24 9.83 1.77 -13.63
N ARG A 25 9.64 2.71 -14.56
CA ARG A 25 8.50 2.70 -15.48
C ARG A 25 8.70 1.71 -16.63
N ARG A 26 9.93 1.43 -17.07
CA ARG A 26 10.21 0.53 -18.20
C ARG A 26 9.96 -0.92 -17.82
N ARG A 27 9.22 -1.64 -18.67
CA ARG A 27 8.85 -3.04 -18.46
C ARG A 27 10.07 -3.97 -18.34
N ALA A 28 11.10 -3.74 -19.15
CA ALA A 28 12.31 -4.57 -19.17
C ALA A 28 13.11 -4.44 -17.86
N GLN A 29 13.34 -3.21 -17.40
CA GLN A 29 14.09 -2.95 -16.17
C GLN A 29 13.31 -3.43 -14.93
N ARG A 30 11.98 -3.26 -14.93
CA ARG A 30 11.12 -3.77 -13.84
C ARG A 30 11.15 -5.29 -13.66
N ARG A 31 11.39 -6.05 -14.73
CA ARG A 31 11.52 -7.52 -14.65
C ARG A 31 12.81 -7.95 -13.95
N GLN A 32 13.89 -7.17 -14.11
CA GLN A 32 15.22 -7.47 -13.58
C GLN A 32 15.38 -7.08 -12.10
N LEU A 33 14.49 -6.21 -11.60
CA LEU A 33 14.49 -5.81 -10.18
C LEU A 33 14.25 -7.02 -9.27
N PRO A 34 15.12 -7.26 -8.26
CA PRO A 34 14.91 -8.30 -7.28
C PRO A 34 13.64 -8.01 -6.48
N GLY A 35 12.91 -9.07 -6.11
CA GLY A 35 11.83 -9.00 -5.14
C GLY A 35 12.36 -8.63 -3.77
N TRP A 36 11.51 -8.04 -2.93
CA TRP A 36 11.81 -7.70 -1.55
C TRP A 36 10.67 -8.22 -0.67
N SER A 37 10.97 -8.74 0.51
CA SER A 37 9.96 -9.19 1.47
C SER A 37 9.55 -8.03 2.38
N CYS A 38 8.25 -7.79 2.52
CA CYS A 38 7.76 -7.00 3.65
C CYS A 38 7.79 -7.85 4.94
N ALA A 39 7.63 -7.22 6.12
CA ALA A 39 7.69 -7.92 7.41
C ALA A 39 6.77 -9.15 7.48
N GLN A 40 5.56 -9.06 6.91
CA GLN A 40 4.60 -10.17 6.86
C GLN A 40 5.10 -11.32 5.95
N CYS A 41 5.76 -10.99 4.83
CA CYS A 41 6.34 -11.99 3.95
C CYS A 41 7.55 -12.68 4.58
N GLN A 42 8.35 -11.95 5.35
CA GLN A 42 9.48 -12.52 6.06
C GLN A 42 9.02 -13.61 7.04
N GLN A 43 8.00 -13.31 7.86
CA GLN A 43 7.40 -14.29 8.78
C GLN A 43 6.81 -15.51 8.04
N TYR A 44 6.22 -15.30 6.86
CA TYR A 44 5.70 -16.38 6.02
C TYR A 44 6.79 -17.32 5.48
N TYR A 45 8.00 -16.80 5.20
CA TYR A 45 9.12 -17.59 4.71
C TYR A 45 9.85 -18.33 5.83
N GLU A 46 9.94 -17.74 7.02
CA GLU A 46 10.53 -18.37 8.22
C GLU A 46 9.86 -19.72 8.53
N GLY A 47 8.54 -19.84 8.32
CA GLY A 47 7.81 -21.08 8.55
C GLY A 47 7.96 -22.17 7.47
N ARG A 48 8.70 -21.92 6.37
CA ARG A 48 8.72 -22.84 5.21
C ARG A 48 9.97 -23.70 5.06
N ASN A 49 11.02 -23.50 5.84
CA ASN A 49 12.27 -24.27 5.76
C ASN A 49 12.84 -24.38 4.32
N LEU A 50 12.75 -23.31 3.51
CA LEU A 50 13.37 -23.29 2.17
C LEU A 50 14.87 -23.01 2.27
N SER A 51 15.64 -23.55 1.32
CA SER A 51 17.02 -23.10 1.11
C SER A 51 17.07 -21.63 0.66
N SER A 52 18.20 -20.96 0.85
CA SER A 52 18.37 -19.56 0.46
C SER A 52 18.12 -19.31 -1.03
N GLN A 53 18.48 -20.27 -1.89
CA GLN A 53 18.27 -20.18 -3.34
C GLN A 53 16.79 -20.31 -3.71
N GLU A 54 16.09 -21.29 -3.14
CA GLU A 54 14.65 -21.49 -3.38
C GLU A 54 13.84 -20.32 -2.83
N LEU A 55 14.23 -19.79 -1.67
CA LEU A 55 13.63 -18.62 -1.08
C LEU A 55 13.79 -17.40 -2.00
N ALA A 56 14.99 -17.16 -2.55
CA ALA A 56 15.21 -16.07 -3.50
C ALA A 56 14.39 -16.22 -4.79
N MET A 57 14.27 -17.43 -5.34
CA MET A 57 13.41 -17.70 -6.50
C MET A 57 11.93 -17.46 -6.18
N HIS A 58 11.48 -17.94 -5.02
CA HIS A 58 10.10 -17.80 -4.57
C HIS A 58 9.75 -16.34 -4.25
N MET A 59 10.68 -15.61 -3.63
CA MET A 59 10.58 -14.17 -3.35
C MET A 59 10.47 -13.36 -4.64
N ASN A 60 11.31 -13.66 -5.64
CA ASN A 60 11.21 -13.03 -6.96
C ASN A 60 9.90 -13.34 -7.69
N ARG A 61 9.30 -14.51 -7.46
CA ARG A 61 8.02 -14.92 -8.07
C ARG A 61 6.81 -14.30 -7.36
N CYS A 62 6.81 -14.29 -6.04
CA CYS A 62 5.60 -14.05 -5.24
C CYS A 62 5.60 -12.71 -4.49
N SER A 63 6.76 -12.16 -4.11
CA SER A 63 6.84 -10.97 -3.24
C SER A 63 7.42 -9.74 -3.92
N LYS A 64 7.02 -9.47 -5.17
CA LYS A 64 7.27 -8.15 -5.80
C LYS A 64 6.29 -7.10 -5.25
N HIS A 65 6.35 -6.85 -3.95
CA HIS A 65 5.55 -5.79 -3.34
C HIS A 65 6.00 -4.43 -3.86
N ARG A 66 5.03 -3.58 -4.23
CA ARG A 66 5.32 -2.16 -4.42
C ARG A 66 5.62 -1.60 -3.03
N SER A 67 6.78 -0.98 -2.88
CA SER A 67 7.34 -0.55 -1.62
C SER A 67 6.30 0.16 -0.75
N LYS A 68 6.01 -0.41 0.42
CA LYS A 68 5.08 0.15 1.40
C LYS A 68 5.60 1.52 1.84
N HIS A 69 4.66 2.45 1.94
CA HIS A 69 4.79 3.78 2.52
C HIS A 69 5.62 3.74 3.80
N LYS A 70 6.27 4.87 4.15
CA LYS A 70 6.82 5.06 5.50
C LYS A 70 5.78 4.58 6.51
N LEU A 71 6.20 3.74 7.47
CA LEU A 71 5.35 3.38 8.61
C LEU A 71 4.88 4.72 9.19
N LEU A 72 3.57 5.01 9.08
CA LEU A 72 3.02 6.17 9.75
C LEU A 72 3.29 5.97 11.25
N PRO A 73 3.58 7.05 12.00
CA PRO A 73 3.60 6.96 13.45
C PRO A 73 2.29 6.31 13.91
N ASN A 74 2.39 5.48 14.96
CA ASN A 74 1.24 4.78 15.52
C ASN A 74 0.13 5.82 15.75
N THR A 75 -1.06 5.59 15.20
CA THR A 75 -2.18 6.53 15.37
C THR A 75 -2.40 6.75 16.86
N PRO A 76 -2.38 8.00 17.35
CA PRO A 76 -2.58 8.28 18.76
C PRO A 76 -3.85 7.63 19.31
N GLN A 77 -3.85 7.32 20.60
CA GLN A 77 -5.06 6.92 21.32
C GLN A 77 -6.13 7.99 21.05
N ASP A 78 -7.32 7.57 20.66
CA ASP A 78 -8.50 8.41 20.40
C ASP A 78 -8.57 9.17 19.06
N PHE A 79 -7.65 8.96 18.12
CA PHE A 79 -7.73 9.59 16.79
C PHE A 79 -9.05 9.31 16.04
N TRP A 80 -9.65 8.14 16.26
CA TRP A 80 -10.89 7.71 15.63
C TRP A 80 -12.10 7.79 16.55
N ARG A 81 -12.02 8.46 17.70
CA ARG A 81 -13.21 8.69 18.52
C ARG A 81 -14.08 9.72 17.82
N PRO A 82 -15.27 9.35 17.31
CA PRO A 82 -16.21 10.37 16.94
C PRO A 82 -16.71 10.97 18.25
N ASP A 83 -16.39 12.24 18.50
CA ASP A 83 -17.17 13.05 19.43
C ASP A 83 -18.54 13.26 18.78
N MET A 84 -19.35 12.21 18.83
CA MET A 84 -20.78 12.38 18.81
C MET A 84 -21.16 12.66 20.25
N SER A 85 -20.94 13.90 20.70
CA SER A 85 -21.88 14.49 21.64
C SER A 85 -23.23 14.39 20.94
N ALA A 86 -23.89 13.25 21.14
CA ALA A 86 -25.32 13.19 21.04
C ALA A 86 -25.78 14.31 21.96
N SER A 87 -26.08 15.46 21.39
CA SER A 87 -27.20 16.23 21.89
C SER A 87 -28.32 15.22 21.88
N ASP A 88 -28.57 14.62 23.04
CA ASP A 88 -29.88 14.09 23.34
C ASP A 88 -30.80 15.29 23.09
N ASP A 89 -31.34 15.36 21.87
CA ASP A 89 -32.47 16.21 21.55
C ASP A 89 -33.60 15.62 22.40
N ASP A 90 -33.64 16.06 23.67
CA ASP A 90 -34.73 15.78 24.59
C ASP A 90 -36.02 16.29 23.92
N ASP A 91 -36.83 15.33 23.45
CA ASP A 91 -38.21 15.50 23.03
C ASP A 91 -39.05 16.04 24.21
N ASP A 92 -39.00 17.35 24.46
CA ASP A 92 -39.93 18.07 25.36
C ASP A 92 -40.65 19.18 24.58
N ASP A 93 -41.64 18.81 23.76
CA ASP A 93 -42.66 19.76 23.28
C ASP A 93 -44.04 19.38 23.85
N VAL A 94 -44.61 20.35 24.57
CA VAL A 94 -45.78 20.31 25.47
C VAL A 94 -47.11 20.32 24.73
#